data_AF-A0A8I6S346-F1
#
_entry.id   AF-A0A8I6S346-F1
#
_cell.length_a   1.000
_cell.length_b   1.000
_cell.length_c   1.000
_cell.angle_alpha   90.00
_cell.angle_beta   90.00
_cell.angle_gamma   90.00
#
_symmetry.space_group_name_H-M   'P 1'
#
loop_
_entity.id
_entity.type
_entity.pdbx_description
1 polymer ?
#
loop_
_entity_poly.entity_id
_entity_poly.type
_entity_poly.pdbx_seq_one_letter_code
_entity_poly.pdbx_strand_id
1 'polypeptide(L)'
;MVRSGYTALSILAVCCIATQAGSHIHDCAPCRGEECNKFRTDCPYGVVKNWCEHYVCGQGPGERCGGRHQFGLICGDGMQCNSCKVCTGCSQAMAENGIMLCDNTYCPPNY
;
A
#
# COMPACT_ATOMS: atom_id res chain seq x y z
N MET A 1 53.31 -27.97 7.69
CA MET A 1 52.61 -26.92 8.46
C MET A 1 51.71 -26.11 7.51
N VAL A 2 50.54 -26.63 7.10
CA VAL A 2 49.58 -25.89 6.25
C VAL A 2 48.15 -26.31 6.62
N ARG A 3 47.74 -26.09 7.87
CA ARG A 3 46.36 -26.35 8.33
C ARG A 3 45.71 -25.15 9.02
N SER A 4 46.49 -24.11 9.30
CA SER A 4 46.06 -22.97 10.13
C SER A 4 45.43 -21.81 9.35
N GLY A 5 45.59 -21.76 8.03
CA GLY A 5 45.05 -20.67 7.18
C GLY A 5 43.62 -20.92 6.70
N TYR A 6 43.27 -22.19 6.43
CA TYR A 6 41.95 -22.55 5.88
C TYR A 6 40.82 -22.41 6.91
N THR A 7 41.08 -22.70 8.18
CA THR A 7 40.09 -22.59 9.26
C THR A 7 39.65 -21.14 9.48
N ALA A 8 40.60 -20.20 9.48
CA ALA A 8 40.33 -18.78 9.61
C ALA A 8 39.51 -18.23 8.44
N LEU A 9 39.81 -18.66 7.21
CA LEU A 9 39.06 -18.28 6.00
C LEU A 9 37.62 -18.81 6.01
N SER A 10 37.40 -20.05 6.45
CA SER A 10 36.06 -20.62 6.56
C SER A 10 35.20 -19.95 7.64
N ILE A 11 35.78 -19.53 8.76
CA ILE A 11 35.05 -18.85 9.84
C ILE A 11 34.59 -17.45 9.41
N LEU A 12 35.46 -16.72 8.69
CA LEU A 12 35.14 -15.40 8.13
C LEU A 12 34.01 -15.46 7.10
N ALA A 13 33.99 -16.48 6.25
CA ALA A 13 32.93 -16.65 5.26
C ALA A 13 31.57 -16.95 5.90
N VAL A 14 31.53 -17.76 6.97
CA VAL A 14 30.28 -18.11 7.67
C VAL A 14 29.69 -16.91 8.43
N CYS A 15 30.53 -16.04 9.01
CA CYS A 15 30.06 -14.80 9.65
C CYS A 15 29.40 -13.81 8.68
N CYS A 16 29.86 -13.71 7.43
CA CYS A 16 29.26 -12.80 6.45
C CYS A 16 27.88 -13.25 5.96
N ILE A 17 27.58 -14.55 5.99
CA ILE A 17 26.27 -15.06 5.57
C ILE A 17 25.23 -14.84 6.68
N ALA A 18 25.65 -14.84 7.95
CA ALA A 18 24.76 -14.67 9.10
C ALA A 18 24.30 -13.22 9.35
N THR A 19 24.85 -12.21 8.66
CA THR A 19 24.58 -10.78 8.93
C THR A 19 23.61 -10.11 7.96
N GLN A 20 23.00 -10.85 7.02
CA GLN A 20 22.03 -10.29 6.07
C GLN A 20 20.58 -10.48 6.57
N ALA A 21 20.24 -9.83 7.68
CA ALA A 21 18.85 -9.64 8.11
C ALA A 21 18.64 -8.17 8.52
N GLY A 22 18.90 -7.26 7.58
CA GLY A 22 18.62 -5.83 7.72
C GLY A 22 17.36 -5.47 6.94
N SER A 23 16.24 -5.34 7.64
CA SER A 23 14.88 -5.15 7.12
C SER A 23 14.74 -3.84 6.34
N HIS A 24 14.17 -3.90 5.14
CA HIS A 24 13.83 -2.75 4.30
C HIS A 24 12.53 -2.05 4.78
N ILE A 25 12.43 -1.72 6.08
CA ILE A 25 11.20 -1.22 6.73
C ILE A 25 11.45 0.19 7.29
N HIS A 26 11.68 1.19 6.43
CA HIS A 26 11.91 2.57 6.89
C HIS A 26 10.88 3.59 6.37
N ASP A 27 9.95 3.23 5.49
CA ASP A 27 8.98 4.20 4.93
C ASP A 27 7.63 4.26 5.65
N CYS A 28 7.31 3.27 6.49
CA CYS A 28 6.06 3.25 7.24
C CYS A 28 6.31 3.63 8.69
N ALA A 29 5.71 4.73 9.14
CA ALA A 29 5.69 5.07 10.55
C ALA A 29 4.97 3.95 11.32
N PRO A 30 5.56 3.39 12.38
CA PRO A 30 4.87 2.43 13.21
C PRO A 30 3.63 3.10 13.75
N CYS A 31 2.54 2.35 13.70
CA CYS A 31 1.26 2.72 14.23
C CYS A 31 1.41 3.18 15.70
N ARG A 32 1.08 4.44 16.02
CA ARG A 32 1.20 5.02 17.38
C ARG A 32 -0.16 5.46 17.92
N GLY A 33 -0.52 4.95 19.09
CA GLY A 33 -1.81 5.23 19.75
C GLY A 33 -2.93 4.26 19.35
N GLU A 34 -4.09 4.38 20.00
CA GLU A 34 -5.25 3.49 19.79
C GLU A 34 -6.09 3.84 18.56
N GLU A 35 -5.81 4.97 17.92
CA GLU A 35 -6.58 5.51 16.80
C GLU A 35 -6.05 5.06 15.42
N CYS A 36 -4.80 4.58 15.36
CA CYS A 36 -4.26 4.09 14.10
C CYS A 36 -4.72 2.63 13.87
N ASN A 37 -5.04 2.27 12.63
CA ASN A 37 -5.64 0.97 12.27
C ASN A 37 -7.01 0.67 12.85
N LYS A 38 -7.73 1.70 13.30
CA LYS A 38 -9.13 1.52 13.65
C LYS A 38 -9.94 1.33 12.38
N PHE A 39 -10.73 0.27 12.34
CA PHE A 39 -11.72 0.07 11.29
C PHE A 39 -12.76 1.19 11.39
N ARG A 40 -12.83 2.03 10.36
CA ARG A 40 -13.74 3.17 10.29
C ARG A 40 -15.03 2.74 9.59
N THR A 41 -16.18 2.96 10.22
CA THR A 41 -17.48 2.67 9.59
C THR A 41 -18.05 3.88 8.84
N ASP A 42 -17.40 5.04 8.95
CA ASP A 42 -17.83 6.32 8.38
C ASP A 42 -17.21 6.62 7.00
N CYS A 43 -16.85 5.58 6.24
CA CYS A 43 -16.27 5.72 4.90
C CYS A 43 -17.33 5.44 3.81
N PRO A 44 -17.82 6.46 3.09
CA PRO A 44 -18.91 6.29 2.11
C PRO A 44 -18.59 5.30 0.99
N TYR A 45 -17.32 5.22 0.60
CA TYR A 45 -16.83 4.37 -0.48
C TYR A 45 -16.10 3.12 0.03
N GLY A 46 -16.28 2.77 1.30
CA GLY A 46 -15.65 1.62 1.93
C GLY A 46 -14.28 1.91 2.54
N VAL A 47 -13.75 0.90 3.24
CA VAL A 47 -12.45 0.95 3.93
C VAL A 47 -11.44 0.12 3.14
N VAL A 48 -10.28 0.70 2.87
CA VAL A 48 -9.18 0.03 2.17
C VAL A 48 -7.92 0.05 3.03
N LYS A 49 -6.93 -0.80 2.68
CA LYS A 49 -5.61 -0.78 3.31
C LYS A 49 -4.63 0.02 2.46
N ASN A 50 -3.87 0.92 3.08
CA ASN A 50 -2.77 1.59 2.42
C ASN A 50 -1.50 0.71 2.36
N TRP A 51 -0.45 1.23 1.72
CA TRP A 51 0.85 0.54 1.60
C TRP A 51 1.47 0.13 2.94
N CYS A 52 1.15 0.84 4.02
CA CYS A 52 1.58 0.52 5.38
C CYS A 52 0.59 -0.41 6.11
N GLU A 53 -0.33 -1.03 5.37
CA GLU A 53 -1.41 -1.88 5.87
C GLU A 53 -2.39 -1.19 6.83
N HIS A 54 -2.41 0.15 6.82
CA HIS A 54 -3.33 0.90 7.67
C HIS A 54 -4.71 1.04 7.01
N TYR A 55 -5.77 0.86 7.82
CA TYR A 55 -7.14 1.08 7.38
C TYR A 55 -7.39 2.57 7.15
N VAL A 56 -7.82 2.92 5.93
CA VAL A 56 -8.15 4.28 5.50
C VAL A 56 -9.46 4.26 4.71
N CYS A 57 -10.15 5.40 4.62
CA CYS A 57 -11.31 5.50 3.73
C CYS A 57 -10.85 5.47 2.27
N GLY A 58 -11.55 4.71 1.44
CA GLY A 58 -11.36 4.73 0.00
C GLY A 58 -11.86 6.03 -0.63
N GLN A 59 -11.19 6.46 -1.68
CA GLN A 59 -11.60 7.57 -2.55
C GLN A 59 -12.77 7.15 -3.44
N GLY A 60 -13.68 8.08 -3.68
CA GLY A 60 -14.88 7.89 -4.49
C GLY A 60 -14.68 8.09 -5.99
N PRO A 61 -15.70 7.79 -6.81
CA PRO A 61 -15.66 7.99 -8.25
C PRO A 61 -15.33 9.45 -8.61
N GLY A 62 -14.39 9.66 -9.54
CA GLY A 62 -13.92 10.97 -9.97
C GLY A 62 -12.94 11.67 -9.01
N GLU A 63 -12.77 11.15 -7.78
CA GLU A 63 -11.82 11.72 -6.83
C GLU A 63 -10.37 11.37 -7.18
N ARG A 64 -9.43 12.17 -6.71
CA ARG A 64 -7.99 11.98 -6.94
C ARG A 64 -7.49 10.69 -6.29
N CYS A 65 -6.59 10.00 -6.98
CA CYS A 65 -5.96 8.76 -6.53
C CYS A 65 -4.47 8.69 -6.90
N GLY A 66 -3.72 7.77 -6.29
CA GLY A 66 -2.32 7.48 -6.59
C GLY A 66 -1.30 8.17 -5.69
N GLY A 67 -0.16 8.58 -6.26
CA GLY A 67 1.00 9.11 -5.52
C GLY A 67 2.01 8.02 -5.12
N ARG A 68 3.20 8.44 -4.65
CA ARG A 68 4.27 7.53 -4.22
C ARG A 68 3.79 6.75 -2.98
N HIS A 69 3.83 5.42 -3.04
CA HIS A 69 3.38 4.49 -1.98
C HIS A 69 1.90 4.63 -1.54
N GLN A 70 1.03 5.28 -2.32
CA GLN A 70 -0.43 5.29 -2.09
C GLN A 70 -0.86 5.65 -0.64
N PHE A 71 -0.14 6.55 0.04
CA PHE A 71 -0.30 6.78 1.49
C PHE A 71 -1.70 7.23 1.96
N GLY A 72 -2.61 7.63 1.06
CA GLY A 72 -3.99 7.96 1.42
C GLY A 72 -4.90 8.31 0.25
N LEU A 73 -4.55 7.87 -0.97
CA LEU A 73 -5.27 8.21 -2.20
C LEU A 73 -5.59 6.92 -2.98
N ILE A 74 -6.21 5.97 -2.29
CA ILE A 74 -6.58 4.65 -2.82
C ILE A 74 -8.07 4.67 -3.10
N CYS A 75 -8.49 4.24 -4.29
CA CYS A 75 -9.90 4.12 -4.62
C CYS A 75 -10.57 3.06 -3.75
N GLY A 76 -11.83 3.30 -3.37
CA GLY A 76 -12.67 2.27 -2.75
C GLY A 76 -12.90 1.06 -3.67
N ASP A 77 -13.41 -0.03 -3.09
CA ASP A 77 -13.64 -1.28 -3.81
C ASP A 77 -14.58 -1.11 -5.02
N GLY A 78 -14.31 -1.85 -6.10
CA GLY A 78 -15.04 -1.75 -7.38
C GLY A 78 -14.56 -0.63 -8.32
N MET A 79 -13.56 0.16 -7.90
CA MET A 79 -12.99 1.26 -8.68
C MET A 79 -11.49 1.08 -8.91
N GLN A 80 -10.95 1.78 -9.90
CA GLN A 80 -9.55 1.74 -10.29
C GLN A 80 -8.99 3.14 -10.54
N CYS A 81 -7.73 3.36 -10.18
CA CYS A 81 -7.04 4.61 -10.43
C CYS A 81 -6.56 4.67 -11.88
N ASN A 82 -7.11 5.59 -12.67
CA ASN A 82 -6.72 5.74 -14.09
C ASN A 82 -5.40 6.53 -14.25
N SER A 83 -4.93 6.68 -15.49
CA SER A 83 -3.71 7.47 -15.81
C SER A 83 -3.84 8.95 -15.40
N CYS A 84 -5.05 9.51 -15.41
CA CYS A 84 -5.37 10.89 -15.01
C CYS A 84 -5.37 11.08 -13.49
N LYS A 85 -5.01 10.04 -12.71
CA LYS A 85 -4.96 10.08 -11.25
C LYS A 85 -6.33 10.35 -10.65
N VAL A 86 -7.39 9.77 -11.23
CA VAL A 86 -8.74 9.77 -10.67
C VAL A 86 -9.32 8.36 -10.62
N CYS A 87 -10.22 8.13 -9.66
CA CYS A 87 -10.93 6.87 -9.52
C CYS A 87 -12.02 6.73 -10.59
N THR A 88 -11.98 5.64 -11.33
CA THR A 88 -12.95 5.28 -12.37
C THR A 88 -13.60 3.94 -12.03
N GLY A 89 -14.81 3.69 -12.51
CA GLY A 89 -15.63 2.55 -12.12
C GLY A 89 -16.72 2.94 -11.13
N CYS A 90 -17.35 1.94 -10.51
CA CYS A 90 -18.46 2.11 -9.59
C CYS A 90 -18.06 1.65 -8.18
N SER A 91 -18.42 2.42 -7.15
CA SER A 91 -18.15 1.99 -5.78
C SER A 91 -19.02 0.79 -5.40
N GLN A 92 -18.37 -0.31 -5.00
CA GLN A 92 -19.07 -1.49 -4.51
C GLN A 92 -19.80 -1.21 -3.19
N ALA A 93 -19.14 -0.50 -2.26
CA ALA A 93 -19.71 -0.16 -0.96
C ALA A 93 -21.00 0.67 -1.10
N MET A 94 -21.04 1.60 -2.06
CA MET A 94 -22.27 2.35 -2.33
C MET A 94 -23.33 1.52 -3.05
N ALA A 95 -22.92 0.65 -3.99
CA ALA A 95 -23.83 -0.23 -4.70
C ALA A 95 -24.57 -1.18 -3.73
N GLU A 96 -23.89 -1.69 -2.70
CA GLU A 96 -24.48 -2.50 -1.62
C GLU A 96 -25.53 -1.72 -0.80
N ASN A 97 -25.38 -0.39 -0.71
CA ASN A 97 -26.35 0.51 -0.09
C ASN A 97 -27.45 0.98 -1.07
N GLY A 98 -27.54 0.39 -2.26
CA GLY A 98 -28.53 0.73 -3.29
C GLY A 98 -28.23 2.03 -4.05
N ILE A 99 -27.02 2.59 -3.90
CA ILE A 99 -26.60 3.83 -4.56
C ILE A 99 -25.51 3.50 -5.58
N MET A 100 -25.86 3.55 -6.86
CA MET A 100 -24.91 3.32 -7.95
C MET A 100 -24.26 4.63 -8.40
N LEU A 101 -23.13 5.01 -7.77
CA LEU A 101 -22.28 6.11 -8.24
C LEU A 101 -21.09 5.55 -9.02
N CYS A 102 -20.94 6.02 -10.26
CA CYS A 102 -19.89 5.60 -11.16
C CYS A 102 -19.24 6.79 -11.84
N ASP A 103 -17.94 6.68 -12.10
CA ASP A 103 -17.20 7.62 -12.92
C ASP A 103 -16.56 6.91 -14.11
N ASN A 104 -16.77 7.48 -15.30
CA ASN A 104 -16.33 6.92 -16.57
C ASN A 104 -15.28 7.81 -17.21
N THR A 105 -14.56 8.63 -16.43
CA THR A 105 -13.63 9.62 -16.95
C THR A 105 -12.56 8.93 -17.81
N TYR A 106 -12.64 9.19 -19.11
CA TYR A 106 -11.68 8.70 -20.08
C TYR A 106 -10.40 9.52 -19.97
N CYS A 107 -9.28 8.83 -19.77
CA CYS A 107 -7.97 9.45 -19.76
C CYS A 107 -7.18 9.13 -21.02
N PRO A 108 -6.84 10.13 -21.86
CA PRO A 108 -6.01 9.91 -23.04
C PRO A 108 -4.60 9.46 -22.65
N PRO A 109 -3.89 8.73 -23.53
CA PRO A 109 -2.62 8.04 -23.22
C PRO A 109 -1.39 8.94 -22.94
N ASN A 110 -1.55 10.27 -22.91
CA ASN A 110 -0.44 11.23 -22.79
C ASN A 110 -0.51 12.10 -21.52
N TYR A 111 -0.92 11.52 -20.38
CA TYR A 111 -1.11 12.25 -19.10
C TYR A 111 -0.26 11.67 -17.97
#